data_AF-A0A328SIZ7-F1
#
_entry.id   AF-A0A328SIZ7-F1
#
_cell.length_a   1.000
_cell.length_b   1.000
_cell.length_c   1.000
_cell.angle_alpha   90.00
_cell.angle_beta   90.00
_cell.angle_gamma   90.00
#
_symmetry.space_group_name_H-M   'P 1'
#
loop_
_entity.id
_entity.type
_entity.pdbx_description
1 polymer ?
#
loop_
_entity_poly.entity_id
_entity_poly.type
_entity_poly.pdbx_seq_one_letter_code
_entity_poly.pdbx_strand_id
1 'polypeptide(L)'
;MDEKLESIFVNFADSHEESLNEMGLSRESFIEQARSWCETDEGKLEIQKFILEREILDLEDEISEIEDTINKKRESINEIEDELSKM
;
A
#
# COMPACT_ATOMS: atom_id res chain seq x y z
N MET A 1 12.67 13.81 8.32
CA MET A 1 11.45 13.12 7.90
C MET A 1 11.71 12.52 6.52
N ASP A 2 11.27 11.29 6.27
CA ASP A 2 11.32 10.68 4.93
C ASP A 2 10.51 11.53 3.94
N GLU A 3 11.08 11.85 2.78
CA GLU A 3 10.42 12.65 1.73
C GLU A 3 9.08 12.04 1.29
N LYS A 4 8.96 10.71 1.36
CA LYS A 4 7.72 9.99 1.04
C LYS A 4 6.63 10.28 2.06
N LEU A 5 6.94 10.27 3.35
CA LEU A 5 5.98 10.59 4.42
C LEU A 5 5.51 12.04 4.36
N GLU A 6 6.43 12.97 4.09
CA GLU A 6 6.08 14.37 3.88
C GLU A 6 5.09 14.52 2.73
N SER A 7 5.33 13.83 1.60
CA SER A 7 4.42 13.87 0.45
C SER A 7 3.03 13.30 0.78
N ILE A 8 2.94 12.28 1.65
CA ILE A 8 1.66 11.70 2.09
C ILE A 8 0.88 12.73 2.90
N PHE A 9 1.51 13.41 3.86
CA PHE A 9 0.83 14.41 4.68
C PHE A 9 0.38 15.62 3.87
N VAL A 10 1.21 16.07 2.93
CA VAL A 10 0.85 17.15 2.01
C VAL A 10 -0.35 16.75 1.14
N ASN A 11 -0.28 15.60 0.47
CA ASN A 11 -1.38 15.13 -0.38
C ASN A 11 -2.67 14.90 0.40
N PHE A 12 -2.57 14.39 1.63
CA PHE A 12 -3.73 14.24 2.51
C PHE A 12 -4.35 15.59 2.85
N ALA A 13 -3.53 16.56 3.27
CA ALA A 13 -4.00 17.88 3.63
C ALA A 13 -4.64 18.62 2.44
N ASP A 14 -4.08 18.47 1.24
CA ASP A 14 -4.61 19.05 0.01
C ASP A 14 -5.93 18.39 -0.42
N SER A 15 -6.07 17.07 -0.23
CA SER A 15 -7.28 16.33 -0.62
C SER A 15 -8.42 16.41 0.39
N HIS A 16 -8.13 16.77 1.64
CA HIS A 16 -9.10 16.82 2.74
C HIS A 16 -9.20 18.21 3.39
N GLU A 17 -8.91 19.27 2.61
CA GLU A 17 -8.89 20.65 3.10
C GLU A 17 -10.21 21.07 3.77
N GLU A 18 -11.36 20.70 3.18
CA GLU A 18 -12.67 21.00 3.78
C GLU A 18 -12.85 20.32 5.15
N SER A 19 -12.48 19.05 5.28
CA SER A 19 -12.56 18.31 6.54
C SER A 19 -11.59 18.86 7.60
N LEU A 20 -10.39 19.28 7.18
CA LEU A 20 -9.45 19.95 8.09
C LEU A 20 -10.03 21.27 8.60
N ASN A 21 -10.62 22.07 7.70
CA ASN A 21 -11.26 23.33 8.06
C ASN A 21 -12.45 23.13 9.03
N GLU A 22 -13.27 22.09 8.83
CA GLU A 22 -14.34 21.71 9.77
C GLU A 22 -13.80 21.35 11.16
N MET A 23 -12.61 20.75 11.22
CA MET A 23 -11.90 20.45 12.46
C MET A 23 -11.15 21.66 13.05
N GLY A 24 -11.21 22.83 12.40
CA GLY A 24 -10.49 24.03 12.82
C GLY A 24 -8.98 23.96 12.60
N LEU A 25 -8.54 23.08 11.70
CA LEU A 25 -7.14 22.89 11.34
C LEU A 25 -6.87 23.49 9.97
N SER A 26 -5.81 24.30 9.86
CA SER A 26 -5.27 24.64 8.56
C SER A 26 -4.39 23.50 8.04
N ARG A 27 -4.21 23.47 6.72
CA ARG A 27 -3.24 22.61 6.04
C ARG A 27 -1.86 22.63 6.70
N GLU A 28 -1.30 23.82 6.92
CA GLU A 28 0.03 23.98 7.51
C GLU A 28 0.07 23.46 8.96
N SER A 29 -0.99 23.74 9.73
CA SER A 29 -1.09 23.28 11.12
C SER A 29 -1.19 21.76 11.20
N PHE A 30 -1.94 21.13 10.29
CA PHE A 30 -2.00 19.67 10.20
C PHE A 30 -0.62 19.08 9.88
N ILE A 31 0.08 19.59 8.88
CA ILE A 31 1.41 19.08 8.48
C ILE A 31 2.41 19.22 9.64
N GLU A 32 2.40 20.34 10.35
CA GLU A 32 3.28 20.55 11.50
C GLU A 32 2.95 19.59 12.65
N GLN A 33 1.67 19.38 12.95
CA GLN A 33 1.23 18.42 13.97
C GLN A 33 1.60 16.98 13.59
N ALA A 34 1.38 16.59 12.33
CA ALA A 34 1.77 15.29 11.81
C ALA A 34 3.29 15.08 11.95
N ARG A 35 4.10 16.08 11.60
CA ARG A 35 5.56 16.04 11.80
C ARG A 35 5.95 15.81 13.24
N SER A 36 5.39 16.60 14.16
CA SER A 36 5.69 16.44 15.58
C SER A 36 5.25 15.07 16.10
N TRP A 37 4.10 14.57 15.65
CA TRP A 37 3.60 13.26 16.05
C TRP A 37 4.51 12.13 15.56
N CYS A 38 5.06 12.21 14.35
CA CYS A 38 6.01 11.23 13.82
C CYS A 38 7.31 11.11 14.65
N GLU A 39 7.64 12.12 15.46
CA GLU A 39 8.83 12.07 16.32
C GLU A 39 8.58 11.34 17.65
N THR A 40 7.31 11.17 18.03
CA THR A 40 6.90 10.41 19.21
C THR A 40 7.10 8.90 18.98
N ASP A 41 7.24 8.14 20.07
CA ASP A 41 7.41 6.69 19.97
C ASP A 41 6.17 6.00 19.38
N GLU A 42 4.97 6.49 19.72
CA GLU A 42 3.71 6.03 19.15
C GLU A 42 3.66 6.30 17.64
N GLY A 43 3.97 7.53 17.22
CA GLY A 43 3.97 7.90 15.80
C GLY A 43 4.97 7.08 14.98
N LYS A 44 6.17 6.82 15.52
CA LYS A 44 7.15 5.94 14.86
C LYS A 44 6.63 4.52 14.67
N LEU A 45 5.98 3.96 15.70
CA LEU A 45 5.44 2.61 15.63
C LEU A 45 4.30 2.51 14.61
N GLU A 46 3.40 3.49 14.58
CA GLU A 46 2.28 3.47 13.64
C GLU A 46 2.76 3.66 12.19
N ILE A 47 3.78 4.50 11.97
CA ILE A 47 4.42 4.62 10.65
C ILE A 47 5.07 3.31 10.22
N GLN A 48 5.80 2.64 11.12
CA GLN A 48 6.40 1.35 10.83
C GLN A 48 5.34 0.30 10.50
N LYS A 49 4.24 0.29 11.26
CA LYS A 49 3.09 -0.58 11.00
C LYS A 49 2.48 -0.31 9.63
N PHE A 50 2.24 0.95 9.28
CA PHE A 50 1.73 1.33 7.96
C PHE A 50 2.66 0.88 6.82
N ILE A 51 3.98 1.05 6.98
CA ILE A 51 4.96 0.58 5.98
C ILE A 51 4.87 -0.94 5.83
N LEU A 52 4.84 -1.68 6.93
CA LEU A 52 4.75 -3.14 6.92
C LEU A 52 3.44 -3.62 6.30
N GLU A 53 2.30 -2.99 6.61
CA GLU A 53 1.01 -3.30 5.98
C GLU A 53 1.06 -3.11 4.46
N ARG A 54 1.75 -2.05 4.00
CA ARG A 54 1.91 -1.82 2.56
C ARG A 54 2.82 -2.87 1.91
N GLU A 55 3.93 -3.22 2.55
CA GLU A 55 4.82 -4.29 2.07
C GLU A 55 4.10 -5.64 2.01
N ILE A 56 3.24 -5.95 2.98
CA ILE A 56 2.41 -7.16 2.98
C ILE A 56 1.47 -7.17 1.77
N LEU A 57 0.77 -6.07 1.50
CA LEU A 57 -0.13 -5.98 0.34
C LEU A 57 0.62 -6.16 -0.98
N ASP A 58 1.76 -5.50 -1.14
CA ASP A 58 2.57 -5.63 -2.37
C ASP A 58 3.05 -7.09 -2.54
N LEU A 59 3.40 -7.80 -1.45
CA LEU A 59 3.73 -9.23 -1.48
C LEU A 59 2.53 -10.13 -1.80
N GLU A 60 1.34 -9.82 -1.29
CA GLU A 60 0.10 -10.55 -1.61
C GLU A 60 -0.24 -10.44 -3.10
N ASP A 61 -0.05 -9.25 -3.69
CA ASP A 61 -0.22 -9.04 -5.13
C ASP A 61 0.79 -9.87 -5.94
N GLU A 62 2.07 -9.87 -5.56
CA GLU A 62 3.10 -10.71 -6.20
C GLU A 62 2.77 -12.21 -6.13
N ILE A 63 2.27 -12.69 -4.98
CA ILE A 63 1.84 -14.08 -4.81
C ILE A 63 0.69 -14.40 -5.77
N SER A 64 -0.30 -13.51 -5.88
CA SER A 64 -1.44 -13.72 -6.77
C SER A 64 -1.03 -13.84 -8.24
N GLU A 65 -0.08 -13.01 -8.70
CA GLU A 65 0.43 -13.09 -10.07
C GLU A 65 1.19 -14.40 -10.35
N ILE A 66 1.92 -14.90 -9.36
CA ILE A 66 2.62 -16.20 -9.44
C ILE A 66 1.61 -17.34 -9.52
N GLU A 67 0.57 -17.33 -8.68
CA GLU A 67 -0.48 -18.35 -8.69
C GLU A 67 -1.21 -18.39 -10.04
N ASP A 68 -1.55 -17.23 -10.60
CA ASP A 68 -2.13 -17.12 -11.94
C ASP A 68 -1.22 -17.71 -13.02
N THR A 69 0.09 -17.46 -12.92
CA THR A 69 1.07 -18.02 -13.85
C THR A 69 1.14 -19.54 -13.73
N ILE A 70 1.11 -20.09 -12.51
CA ILE A 70 1.09 -21.53 -12.27
C ILE A 70 -0.17 -22.17 -12.86
N ASN A 71 -1.33 -21.54 -12.65
CA ASN A 71 -2.60 -22.05 -13.18
C ASN A 71 -2.60 -22.14 -14.71
N LYS A 72 -2.18 -21.07 -15.40
CA LYS A 72 -2.04 -21.07 -16.87
C LYS A 72 -1.09 -22.15 -17.37
N LYS A 73 0.02 -22.37 -16.67
CA LYS A 73 0.97 -23.45 -17.00
C LYS A 73 0.37 -24.84 -16.80
N ARG A 74 -0.41 -25.05 -15.75
CA ARG A 74 -1.11 -26.32 -15.50
C ARG A 74 -2.16 -26.60 -16.57
N GLU A 75 -2.93 -25.59 -16.98
CA GLU A 75 -3.88 -25.70 -18.09
C GLU A 75 -3.18 -26.11 -19.38
N SER A 76 -2.06 -25.45 -19.73
CA SER A 76 -1.27 -25.82 -20.90
C SER A 76 -0.75 -27.25 -20.85
N ILE A 77 -0.35 -27.75 -19.67
CA ILE A 77 0.10 -29.14 -19.50
C ILE A 77 -1.08 -30.11 -19.74
N ASN A 78 -2.23 -29.83 -19.14
CA ASN A 78 -3.42 -30.68 -19.30
C ASN A 78 -3.85 -30.76 -20.78
N GLU A 79 -3.80 -29.65 -21.52
CA GLU A 79 -4.10 -29.64 -22.96
C GLU A 79 -3.14 -30.54 -23.75
N ILE A 80 -1.84 -30.49 -23.43
CA ILE A 80 -0.83 -31.35 -24.05
C ILE A 80 -1.07 -32.83 -23.72
N GLU A 81 -1.39 -33.15 -22.46
CA GLU A 81 -1.71 -34.52 -22.03
C GLU A 81 -2.95 -35.06 -22.74
N ASP A 82 -3.99 -34.24 -22.87
CA ASP A 82 -5.22 -34.58 -23.60
C ASP A 82 -4.95 -34.84 -25.09
N GLU A 83 -4.09 -34.05 -25.74
CA GLU A 83 -3.67 -34.28 -27.12
C GLU A 83 -2.89 -35.60 -27.27
N LEU A 84 -1.92 -35.84 -26.40
CA LEU A 84 -1.13 -37.08 -26.40
C LEU A 84 -1.99 -38.33 -26.19
N SER A 85 -3.04 -38.23 -25.37
CA SER A 85 -3.95 -39.36 -25.09
C SER A 85 -4.81 -39.76 -26.31
N LYS A 86 -4.98 -38.86 -27.28
CA LYS A 86 -5.76 -39.07 -28.51
C LYS A 86 -4.93 -39.59 -29.67
N MET A 87 -3.60 -39.61 -29.54
CA MET A 87 -2.65 -40.16 -30.52
C MET A 87 -2.49 -41.67 -30.35
#